data_AF-S2RS98-F1
#
_entry.id   AF-S2RS98-F1
#
_cell.length_a   1.000
_cell.length_b   1.000
_cell.length_c   1.000
_cell.angle_alpha   90.00
_cell.angle_beta   90.00
_cell.angle_gamma   90.00
#
_symmetry.space_group_name_H-M   'P 1'
#
loop_
_entity.id
_entity.type
_entity.pdbx_description
1 polymer ?
#
loop_
_entity_poly.entity_id
_entity_poly.type
_entity_poly.pdbx_seq_one_letter_code
_entity_poly.pdbx_strand_id
1 'polypeptide(L)'
;MGVNAATEFGATAGLGGIIGGLVYLPGVVAPITINNVFTHQPLSPGQGGIIGVIFAVWLLAVVEKRLHRLIPDAIDIIFTPMLSLLSIGLLTIFFIMPLAGWVSSSLVGTINWTLQVGGAFSGAILGLAFLPMVMLGLHQILTPIHLEMIKSIGYTGLLPILAMAGGGQVG
;
A
#
# COMPACT_ATOMS: atom_id res chain seq x y z
N MET A 1 3.82 8.25 -3.28
CA MET A 1 3.22 6.93 -3.56
C MET A 1 1.91 7.05 -4.33
N GLY A 2 0.85 7.68 -3.77
CA GLY A 2 -0.43 7.81 -4.48
C GLY A 2 -0.32 8.51 -5.85
N VAL A 3 0.48 9.57 -5.94
CA VAL A 3 0.79 10.26 -7.22
C VAL A 3 1.42 9.30 -8.23
N ASN A 4 2.51 8.62 -7.86
CA ASN A 4 3.19 7.69 -8.75
C ASN A 4 2.28 6.52 -9.16
N ALA A 5 1.52 5.95 -8.21
CA ALA A 5 0.56 4.89 -8.51
C ALA A 5 -0.51 5.36 -9.51
N ALA A 6 -0.98 6.60 -9.41
CA ALA A 6 -1.93 7.16 -10.36
C ALA A 6 -1.30 7.31 -11.75
N THR A 7 -0.06 7.80 -11.84
CA THR A 7 0.67 7.87 -13.11
C THR A 7 0.82 6.49 -13.75
N GLU A 8 1.20 5.47 -12.97
CA GLU A 8 1.36 4.09 -13.46
C GLU A 8 0.03 3.46 -13.92
N PHE A 9 -1.07 3.70 -13.20
CA PHE A 9 -2.38 3.18 -13.58
C PHE A 9 -3.11 4.05 -14.62
N GLY A 10 -2.54 5.19 -15.01
CA GLY A 10 -3.14 6.14 -15.95
C GLY A 10 -4.38 6.85 -15.40
N ALA A 11 -4.36 7.17 -14.10
CA ALA A 11 -5.32 8.05 -13.43
C ALA A 11 -4.75 9.47 -13.32
N THR A 12 -5.58 10.45 -12.96
CA THR A 12 -5.08 11.79 -12.68
C THR A 12 -4.17 11.79 -11.44
N ALA A 13 -2.91 12.18 -11.64
CA ALA A 13 -1.85 12.17 -10.62
C ALA A 13 -2.26 12.88 -9.31
N GLY A 14 -2.92 14.04 -9.41
CA GLY A 14 -3.42 14.79 -8.27
C GLY A 14 -4.46 14.03 -7.45
N LEU A 15 -5.39 13.33 -8.11
CA LEU A 15 -6.43 12.54 -7.43
C LEU A 15 -5.80 11.35 -6.68
N GLY A 16 -4.80 10.69 -7.27
CA GLY A 16 -4.03 9.65 -6.59
C GLY A 16 -3.27 10.18 -5.37
N GLY A 17 -2.72 11.40 -5.47
CA GLY A 17 -2.12 12.10 -4.33
C GLY A 17 -3.12 12.33 -3.19
N ILE A 18 -4.33 12.79 -3.52
CA ILE A 18 -5.42 13.01 -2.56
C ILE A 18 -5.82 11.70 -1.87
N ILE A 19 -6.04 10.61 -2.61
CA ILE A 19 -6.34 9.29 -2.01
C ILE A 19 -5.20 8.82 -1.09
N GLY A 20 -3.94 9.03 -1.50
CA GLY A 20 -2.78 8.72 -0.66
C GLY A 20 -2.68 9.56 0.61
N GLY A 21 -3.14 10.80 0.59
CA GLY A 21 -3.21 11.68 1.76
C GLY A 21 -4.43 11.40 2.65
N LEU A 22 -5.55 10.99 2.06
CA LEU A 22 -6.83 10.74 2.73
C LEU A 22 -6.70 9.83 3.94
N VAL A 23 -5.88 8.78 3.84
CA VAL A 23 -5.67 7.81 4.92
C VAL A 23 -4.99 8.41 6.16
N TYR A 24 -4.53 9.67 6.12
CA TYR A 24 -3.94 10.39 7.24
C TYR A 24 -4.78 11.60 7.70
N LEU A 25 -5.97 11.83 7.13
CA LEU A 25 -6.77 13.02 7.41
C LEU A 25 -7.54 12.96 8.74
N PRO A 26 -8.00 14.11 9.28
CA PRO A 26 -8.88 14.19 10.45
C PRO A 26 -10.14 13.32 10.27
N GLY A 27 -10.59 12.66 11.34
CA GLY A 27 -11.59 11.59 11.26
C GLY A 27 -10.96 10.19 11.22
N VAL A 28 -9.69 10.07 10.83
CA VAL A 28 -8.86 8.88 11.08
C VAL A 28 -8.00 9.08 12.34
N VAL A 29 -7.86 10.33 12.82
CA VAL A 29 -7.04 10.70 13.99
C VAL A 29 -7.95 11.26 15.10
N ALA A 30 -7.61 11.01 16.37
CA ALA A 30 -8.34 11.50 17.54
C ALA A 30 -8.53 13.04 17.55
N PRO A 31 -9.56 13.61 18.21
CA PRO A 31 -10.47 12.99 19.18
C PRO A 31 -11.79 12.44 18.62
N ILE A 32 -12.11 12.71 17.34
CA ILE A 32 -13.27 12.15 16.65
C ILE A 32 -12.74 11.20 15.58
N THR A 33 -12.87 9.90 15.83
CA THR A 33 -12.33 8.87 14.94
C THR A 33 -13.47 8.02 14.40
N ILE A 34 -13.45 7.80 13.09
CA ILE A 34 -14.32 6.86 12.40
C ILE A 34 -13.95 5.47 12.85
N ASN A 35 -14.92 4.72 13.34
CA ASN A 35 -14.70 3.34 13.72
C ASN A 35 -14.64 2.46 12.49
N ASN A 36 -13.70 1.51 12.53
CA ASN A 36 -13.61 0.43 11.57
C ASN A 36 -14.93 -0.35 11.53
N VAL A 37 -15.50 -0.50 10.33
CA VAL A 37 -16.82 -1.12 10.15
C VAL A 37 -16.87 -2.60 10.52
N PHE A 38 -15.72 -3.28 10.60
CA PHE A 38 -15.61 -4.70 10.93
C PHE A 38 -15.23 -4.93 12.40
N THR A 39 -14.31 -4.14 12.96
CA THR A 39 -13.81 -4.35 14.33
C THR A 39 -14.43 -3.42 15.36
N HIS A 40 -15.17 -2.40 14.93
CA HIS A 40 -15.73 -1.32 15.75
C HIS A 40 -14.70 -0.50 16.55
N GLN A 41 -13.41 -0.71 16.31
CA GLN A 41 -12.33 0.05 16.92
C GLN A 41 -12.03 1.32 16.11
N PRO A 42 -11.49 2.39 16.73
CA PRO A 42 -11.06 3.58 16.02
C PRO A 42 -10.07 3.23 14.89
N LEU A 43 -10.30 3.77 13.69
CA LEU A 43 -9.29 3.69 12.62
C LEU A 43 -8.00 4.35 13.07
N SER A 44 -6.87 3.78 12.66
CA SER A 44 -5.55 4.37 12.91
C SER A 44 -5.08 5.19 11.69
N PRO A 45 -4.34 6.29 11.91
CA PRO A 45 -3.72 7.06 10.83
C PRO A 45 -2.85 6.16 9.95
N GLY A 46 -3.09 6.17 8.65
CA GLY A 46 -2.40 5.31 7.70
C GLY A 46 -2.76 3.83 7.77
N GLN A 47 -3.81 3.43 8.48
CA GLN A 47 -4.32 2.06 8.43
C GLN A 47 -4.62 1.67 6.97
N GLY A 48 -4.20 0.47 6.55
CA GLY A 48 -4.20 0.08 5.13
C GLY A 48 -2.83 0.15 4.47
N GLY A 49 -1.87 0.86 5.08
CA GLY A 49 -0.50 0.79 4.60
C GLY A 49 -0.30 1.43 3.23
N ILE A 50 0.83 1.11 2.61
CA ILE A 50 1.16 1.49 1.23
C ILE A 50 0.42 0.60 0.25
N ILE A 51 0.22 -0.67 0.60
CA ILE A 51 -0.52 -1.65 -0.20
C ILE A 51 -1.95 -1.19 -0.44
N GLY A 52 -2.65 -0.73 0.61
CA GLY A 52 -4.01 -0.20 0.51
C GLY A 52 -4.09 1.05 -0.35
N VAL A 53 -3.10 1.95 -0.26
CA VAL A 53 -3.06 3.16 -1.12
C VAL A 53 -2.88 2.77 -2.59
N ILE A 54 -1.97 1.85 -2.91
CA ILE A 54 -1.78 1.39 -4.30
C ILE A 54 -3.07 0.78 -4.85
N PHE A 55 -3.73 -0.08 -4.05
CA PHE A 55 -5.00 -0.70 -4.45
C PHE A 55 -6.13 0.32 -4.63
N ALA A 56 -6.26 1.29 -3.72
CA ALA A 56 -7.25 2.36 -3.83
C ALA A 56 -7.04 3.22 -5.08
N VAL A 57 -5.79 3.52 -5.41
CA VAL A 57 -5.47 4.31 -6.62
C VAL A 57 -5.66 3.52 -7.91
N TRP A 58 -5.45 2.19 -7.88
CA TRP A 58 -5.84 1.34 -8.99
C TRP A 58 -7.36 1.38 -9.23
N LEU A 59 -8.17 1.27 -8.17
CA LEU A 59 -9.64 1.40 -8.28
C LEU A 59 -10.05 2.80 -8.76
N LEU A 60 -9.39 3.85 -8.28
CA LEU A 60 -9.55 5.20 -8.78
C LEU A 60 -9.34 5.29 -10.28
N ALA A 61 -8.25 4.71 -10.79
CA ALA A 61 -7.98 4.69 -12.22
C ALA A 61 -9.11 4.03 -13.03
N VAL A 62 -9.66 2.93 -12.51
CA VAL A 62 -10.77 2.22 -13.16
C VAL A 62 -12.05 3.05 -13.15
N VAL A 63 -12.40 3.65 -12.02
CA VAL A 63 -13.62 4.46 -11.86
C VAL A 63 -13.54 5.76 -12.65
N GLU A 64 -12.42 6.47 -12.57
CA GLU A 64 -12.18 7.72 -13.29
C GLU A 64 -12.32 7.52 -14.81
N LYS A 65 -11.65 6.50 -15.37
CA LYS A 65 -11.76 6.16 -16.79
C LYS A 65 -13.17 5.78 -17.21
N ARG A 66 -13.96 5.19 -16.30
CA ARG A 66 -15.35 4.84 -16.58
C ARG A 66 -16.24 6.07 -16.57
N LEU A 67 -16.02 6.99 -15.63
CA LEU A 67 -16.77 8.24 -15.53
C LEU A 67 -16.53 9.15 -16.74
N HIS A 68 -15.29 9.26 -17.23
CA HIS A 68 -14.99 9.98 -18.48
C HIS A 68 -15.76 9.47 -19.71
N ARG A 69 -16.23 8.21 -19.69
CA ARG A 69 -17.06 7.66 -20.79
C ARG A 69 -18.57 7.86 -20.60
N LEU A 70 -18.99 8.15 -19.36
CA LEU A 70 -20.40 8.27 -18.99
C LEU A 70 -20.84 9.74 -18.91
N ILE A 71 -19.93 10.64 -18.55
CA ILE A 71 -20.20 12.04 -18.31
C ILE A 71 -19.99 12.84 -19.62
N PRO A 72 -20.93 13.71 -20.01
CA PRO A 72 -20.74 14.59 -21.18
C PRO A 72 -19.55 15.53 -21.00
N ASP A 73 -18.77 15.73 -22.08
CA ASP A 73 -17.55 16.55 -22.10
C ASP A 73 -17.72 17.94 -21.47
N ALA A 74 -18.89 18.56 -21.65
CA ALA A 74 -19.18 19.90 -21.13
C ALA A 74 -19.11 20.01 -19.59
N ILE A 75 -19.30 18.90 -18.87
CA ILE A 75 -19.32 18.87 -17.40
C ILE A 75 -18.30 17.87 -16.81
N ASP A 76 -17.61 17.11 -17.65
CA ASP A 76 -16.66 16.06 -17.28
C ASP A 76 -15.55 16.57 -16.34
N ILE A 77 -14.99 17.74 -16.65
CA ILE A 77 -13.90 18.38 -15.88
C ILE A 77 -14.25 18.65 -14.41
N ILE A 78 -15.54 18.74 -14.08
CA ILE A 78 -16.02 18.97 -12.70
C ILE A 78 -16.47 17.66 -12.08
N PHE A 79 -17.37 16.93 -12.76
CA PHE A 79 -18.05 15.79 -12.15
C PHE A 79 -17.21 14.52 -12.09
N THR A 80 -16.37 14.26 -13.09
CA THR A 80 -15.52 13.06 -13.08
C THR A 80 -14.55 13.04 -11.89
N PRO A 81 -13.72 14.07 -11.64
CA PRO A 81 -12.84 14.07 -10.48
C PRO A 81 -13.62 14.10 -9.15
N MET A 82 -14.74 14.83 -9.08
CA MET A 82 -15.58 14.89 -7.87
C MET A 82 -16.14 13.51 -7.50
N LEU A 83 -16.79 12.82 -8.46
CA LEU A 83 -17.42 11.53 -8.22
C LEU A 83 -16.37 10.42 -8.01
N SER A 84 -15.24 10.49 -8.71
CA SER A 84 -14.12 9.57 -8.50
C SER A 84 -13.57 9.68 -7.08
N LEU A 85 -13.28 10.89 -6.62
CA LEU A 85 -12.77 11.10 -5.26
C LEU A 85 -13.80 10.77 -4.18
N LEU A 86 -15.07 11.15 -4.38
CA LEU A 86 -16.11 10.87 -3.40
C LEU A 86 -16.31 9.36 -3.25
N SER A 87 -16.49 8.65 -4.36
CA SER A 87 -16.73 7.20 -4.33
C SER A 87 -15.53 6.43 -3.78
N ILE A 88 -14.32 6.68 -4.31
CA ILE A 88 -13.12 5.97 -3.89
C ILE A 88 -12.66 6.42 -2.51
N GLY A 89 -12.84 7.68 -2.14
CA GLY A 89 -12.51 8.17 -0.81
C GLY A 89 -13.34 7.50 0.27
N LEU A 90 -14.66 7.40 0.06
CA LEU A 90 -15.56 6.68 0.98
C LEU A 90 -15.22 5.18 1.01
N LEU A 91 -15.03 4.55 -0.15
CA LEU A 91 -14.61 3.16 -0.24
C LEU A 91 -13.29 2.93 0.51
N THR A 92 -12.36 3.88 0.41
CA THR A 92 -11.05 3.81 1.05
C THR A 92 -11.20 3.78 2.56
N ILE A 93 -11.91 4.74 3.14
CA ILE A 93 -12.08 4.85 4.59
C ILE A 93 -12.83 3.65 5.17
N PHE A 94 -13.96 3.29 4.57
CA PHE A 94 -14.85 2.29 5.16
C PHE A 94 -14.48 0.84 4.85
N PHE A 95 -13.81 0.57 3.72
CA PHE A 95 -13.52 -0.80 3.31
C PHE A 95 -12.02 -1.06 3.11
N ILE A 96 -11.32 -0.23 2.33
CA ILE A 96 -9.92 -0.51 2.00
C ILE A 96 -9.03 -0.37 3.21
N MET A 97 -9.16 0.68 4.02
CA MET A 97 -8.34 0.88 5.22
C MET A 97 -8.48 -0.31 6.19
N PRO A 98 -9.69 -0.77 6.57
CA PRO A 98 -9.83 -1.99 7.37
C PRO A 98 -9.19 -3.24 6.76
N LEU A 99 -9.53 -3.55 5.49
CA LEU A 99 -9.11 -4.79 4.84
C LEU A 99 -7.61 -4.80 4.58
N ALA A 100 -7.09 -3.75 3.95
CA ALA A 100 -5.66 -3.62 3.71
C ALA A 100 -4.90 -3.48 5.03
N GLY A 101 -5.48 -2.90 6.08
CA GLY A 101 -4.85 -2.81 7.39
C GLY A 101 -4.65 -4.18 8.02
N TRP A 102 -5.66 -5.05 7.90
CA TRP A 102 -5.56 -6.44 8.32
C TRP A 102 -4.55 -7.24 7.47
N VAL A 103 -4.55 -7.05 6.14
CA VAL A 103 -3.58 -7.70 5.24
C VAL A 103 -2.15 -7.26 5.58
N SER A 104 -1.91 -5.95 5.73
CA SER A 104 -0.62 -5.39 6.08
C SER A 104 -0.09 -5.91 7.41
N SER A 105 -0.92 -5.87 8.46
CA SER A 105 -0.50 -6.33 9.80
C SER A 105 -0.21 -7.83 9.80
N SER A 106 -1.03 -8.62 9.10
CA SER A 106 -0.83 -10.06 8.94
C SER A 106 0.44 -10.37 8.15
N LEU A 107 0.71 -9.62 7.08
CA LEU A 107 1.93 -9.77 6.27
C LEU A 107 3.18 -9.47 7.09
N VAL A 108 3.24 -8.30 7.73
CA VAL A 108 4.37 -7.90 8.58
C VAL A 108 4.56 -8.88 9.74
N GLY A 109 3.46 -9.28 10.38
CA GLY A 109 3.46 -10.29 11.45
C GLY A 109 4.01 -11.64 10.99
N THR A 110 3.58 -12.13 9.82
CA THR A 110 4.04 -13.42 9.26
C THR A 110 5.51 -13.37 8.89
N ILE A 111 5.99 -12.28 8.29
CA ILE A 111 7.42 -12.09 7.99
C ILE A 111 8.23 -12.14 9.28
N ASN A 112 7.84 -11.35 10.28
CA ASN A 112 8.56 -11.30 11.55
C ASN A 112 8.54 -12.66 12.27
N TRP A 113 7.40 -13.35 12.27
CA TRP A 113 7.29 -14.69 12.87
C TRP A 113 8.20 -15.69 12.16
N THR A 114 8.23 -15.70 10.83
CA THR A 114 9.10 -16.59 10.04
C THR A 114 10.58 -16.34 10.32
N LEU A 115 10.97 -15.06 10.47
CA LEU A 115 12.34 -14.68 10.81
C LEU A 115 12.69 -15.04 12.25
N GLN A 116 11.76 -14.89 13.20
CA GLN A 116 11.98 -15.23 14.61
C GLN A 116 12.09 -16.75 14.81
N VAL A 117 11.19 -17.53 14.22
CA VAL A 117 11.15 -18.99 14.37
C VAL A 117 12.27 -19.67 13.60
N GLY A 118 12.50 -19.27 12.35
CA GLY A 118 13.54 -19.89 11.52
C GLY A 118 14.94 -19.30 11.71
N GLY A 119 15.06 -18.11 12.32
CA GLY A 119 16.35 -17.50 12.66
C GLY A 119 17.33 -17.47 11.50
N ALA A 120 18.55 -17.95 11.74
CA ALA A 120 19.61 -18.02 10.74
C ALA A 120 19.24 -18.88 9.51
N PHE A 121 18.41 -19.92 9.68
CA PHE A 121 17.98 -20.78 8.58
C PHE A 121 17.07 -20.04 7.59
N SER A 122 16.07 -19.30 8.10
CA SER A 122 15.25 -18.40 7.27
C SER A 122 16.12 -17.36 6.56
N GLY A 123 17.10 -16.79 7.26
CA GLY A 123 18.05 -15.85 6.70
C GLY A 123 18.86 -16.42 5.53
N ALA A 124 19.37 -17.65 5.68
CA ALA A 124 20.14 -18.34 4.64
C ALA A 124 19.29 -18.62 3.39
N ILE A 125 18.06 -19.11 3.55
CA ILE A 125 17.15 -19.36 2.42
C ILE A 125 16.84 -18.07 1.68
N LEU A 126 16.47 -17.01 2.41
CA LEU A 126 16.14 -15.72 1.82
C LEU A 126 17.34 -15.12 1.08
N GLY A 127 18.54 -15.19 1.67
CA GLY A 127 19.78 -14.77 1.02
C GLY A 127 20.05 -15.55 -0.27
N LEU A 128 19.98 -16.88 -0.23
CA LEU A 128 20.18 -17.72 -1.42
C LEU A 128 19.16 -17.44 -2.52
N ALA A 129 17.89 -17.21 -2.16
CA ALA A 129 16.82 -16.96 -3.13
C ALA A 129 16.90 -15.55 -3.75
N PHE A 130 17.59 -14.60 -3.12
CA PHE A 130 17.58 -13.20 -3.55
C PHE A 130 18.26 -12.99 -4.90
N LEU A 131 19.42 -13.63 -5.15
CA LEU A 131 20.16 -13.42 -6.40
C LEU A 131 19.41 -13.90 -7.65
N PRO A 132 18.81 -15.11 -7.67
CA PRO A 132 17.89 -15.49 -8.74
C PRO A 132 16.73 -14.51 -8.91
N MET A 133 16.15 -14.02 -7.82
CA MET A 133 15.07 -13.04 -7.83
C MET A 133 15.51 -11.69 -8.43
N VAL A 134 16.76 -11.28 -8.19
CA VAL A 134 17.35 -10.07 -8.77
C VAL A 134 17.59 -10.25 -10.27
N MET A 135 18.17 -11.38 -10.69
CA MET A 135 18.40 -11.69 -12.11
C MET A 135 17.10 -11.69 -12.93
N LEU A 136 16.00 -12.16 -12.33
CA LEU A 136 14.67 -12.16 -12.97
C LEU A 136 13.89 -10.85 -12.76
N GLY A 137 14.45 -9.85 -12.08
CA GLY A 137 13.79 -8.57 -11.77
C GLY A 137 12.65 -8.66 -10.73
N LEU A 138 12.30 -9.85 -10.26
CA LEU A 138 11.19 -10.11 -9.35
C LEU A 138 11.33 -9.40 -7.99
N HIS A 139 12.54 -9.04 -7.59
CA HIS A 139 12.82 -8.40 -6.29
C HIS A 139 12.13 -7.05 -6.09
N GLN A 140 11.69 -6.40 -7.18
CA GLN A 140 10.94 -5.16 -7.12
C GLN A 140 9.60 -5.30 -6.39
N ILE A 141 9.05 -6.54 -6.33
CA ILE A 141 7.86 -6.84 -5.51
C ILE A 141 8.08 -6.57 -4.02
N LEU A 142 9.35 -6.61 -3.57
CA LEU A 142 9.69 -6.39 -2.18
C LEU A 142 9.66 -4.91 -1.80
N THR A 143 9.81 -3.98 -2.75
CA THR A 143 9.80 -2.53 -2.46
C THR A 143 8.57 -2.09 -1.66
N PRO A 144 7.32 -2.39 -2.07
CA PRO A 144 6.14 -2.05 -1.27
C PRO A 144 6.11 -2.78 0.09
N ILE A 145 6.69 -3.98 0.19
CA ILE A 145 6.78 -4.75 1.45
C ILE A 145 7.76 -4.06 2.41
N HIS A 146 8.94 -3.66 1.95
CA HIS A 146 9.93 -2.93 2.76
C HIS A 146 9.33 -1.63 3.29
N LEU A 147 8.65 -0.86 2.43
CA LEU A 147 8.03 0.39 2.85
C LEU A 147 6.89 0.15 3.85
N GLU A 148 6.12 -0.94 3.70
CA GLU A 148 5.09 -1.32 4.67
C GLU A 148 5.69 -1.69 6.03
N MET A 149 6.79 -2.45 6.04
CA MET A 149 7.50 -2.77 7.28
C MET A 149 8.04 -1.50 7.94
N ILE A 150 8.68 -0.60 7.17
CA ILE A 150 9.20 0.67 7.71
C ILE A 150 8.07 1.49 8.32
N LYS A 151 6.90 1.56 7.66
CA LYS A 151 5.73 2.24 8.20
C LYS A 151 5.22 1.59 9.49
N SER A 152 5.15 0.26 9.53
CA SER A 152 4.54 -0.48 10.64
C SER A 152 5.45 -0.61 11.87
N ILE A 153 6.77 -0.77 11.68
CA ILE A 153 7.72 -1.09 12.75
C ILE A 153 9.00 -0.25 12.72
N GLY A 154 9.12 0.72 11.81
CA GLY A 154 10.24 1.67 11.73
C GLY A 154 11.46 1.20 10.94
N TYR A 155 11.53 -0.08 10.58
CA TYR A 155 12.63 -0.68 9.84
C TYR A 155 12.16 -1.88 9.03
N THR A 156 13.06 -2.49 8.28
CA THR A 156 12.82 -3.76 7.59
C THR A 156 13.93 -4.75 7.90
N GLY A 157 13.58 -5.91 8.45
CA GLY A 157 14.52 -7.01 8.67
C GLY A 157 14.92 -7.74 7.39
N LEU A 158 14.11 -7.62 6.32
CA LEU A 158 14.37 -8.29 5.05
C LEU A 158 15.55 -7.69 4.32
N LEU A 159 15.65 -6.36 4.22
CA LEU A 159 16.68 -5.70 3.41
C LEU A 159 18.11 -6.07 3.84
N PRO A 160 18.48 -6.05 5.13
CA PRO A 160 19.81 -6.51 5.56
C PRO A 160 20.07 -7.98 5.22
N ILE A 161 19.09 -8.87 5.43
CA ILE A 161 19.21 -10.31 5.16
C ILE A 161 19.43 -10.57 3.66
N LEU A 162 18.62 -9.92 2.82
CA LEU A 162 18.70 -10.08 1.37
C LEU A 162 19.98 -9.45 0.81
N ALA A 163 20.45 -8.33 1.37
CA ALA A 163 21.70 -7.70 0.97
C ALA A 163 22.94 -8.58 1.28
N MET A 164 22.89 -9.42 2.32
CA MET A 164 23.97 -10.38 2.61
C MET A 164 24.18 -11.40 1.48
N ALA A 165 23.18 -11.64 0.62
CA ALA A 165 23.34 -12.50 -0.55
C ALA A 165 24.45 -12.01 -1.49
N GLY A 166 24.52 -10.70 -1.73
CA GLY A 166 25.59 -10.09 -2.52
C GLY A 166 26.92 -10.07 -1.77
N GLY A 167 26.90 -9.80 -0.46
CA GLY A 167 28.10 -9.81 0.39
C GLY A 167 28.79 -11.18 0.42
N GLY A 168 28.02 -12.26 0.57
CA GLY A 168 28.56 -13.63 0.57
C GLY A 168 29.15 -14.09 -0.77
N GLN A 169 28.85 -13.41 -1.89
CA GLN A 169 29.49 -13.69 -3.17
C GLN A 169 30.89 -13.09 -3.30
N VAL A 170 31.22 -12.06 -2.52
CA VAL A 170 32.47 -11.29 -2.68
C VAL A 170 33.49 -11.50 -1.56
N GLY A 171 33.17 -12.32 -0.54
CA GLY A 171 34.07 -12.70 0.56
C GLY A 171 33.52 -12.35 1.93
#